data_AF-A0A2R7JLB0-F1
#
_entry.id   AF-A0A2R7JLB0-F1
#
_cell.length_a   1.000
_cell.length_b   1.000
_cell.length_c   1.000
_cell.angle_alpha   90.00
_cell.angle_beta   90.00
_cell.angle_gamma   90.00
#
_symmetry.space_group_name_H-M   'P 1'
#
loop_
_entity.id
_entity.type
_entity.pdbx_description
1 polymer ?
#
loop_
_entity_poly.entity_id
_entity_poly.type
_entity_poly.pdbx_seq_one_letter_code
_entity_poly.pdbx_strand_id
1 'polypeptide(L)'
;YNLYQAARSNIALARNTLDATVLNPVTALPGGRQYALAPTLAPLLPIFNAGKMAVALNVGTLIQPTTKAQYSNNSVPLPPKLFSHNDQQSFWQASNPEGATSGWGGRIGDLFQSGNGSSTLTCINATGNAVFLTGRTAIQYSVGTGGPIALLNNGSSLFGSTTAASTLRTLMTGSQSNIFQNEHARVSKRALDTYAQVNTALAGAPAANFPGFPTPNSLADQLKIVARLISVSSELGARRQVFFVSIGGWDMHDALVANHPTQTGLLANAMKAFDDTTKTLGVADKVTTFTASDFGRTLQSNDDGSDHGWGSMHFVMGDAVRGQRFYGTPPAVGNNTPDDVGQGRLLPTMSVDQYASTLASWFGVSAGDMPTVLPNIGNYNSSTWNVGFV
;
A
#
# COMPACT_ATOMS: atom_id res chain seq x y z
N TYR A 1 -24.09 -16.35 6.73
CA TYR A 1 -24.18 -15.19 7.62
C TYR A 1 -24.15 -15.56 9.09
N ASN A 2 -25.03 -16.45 9.55
CA ASN A 2 -25.15 -16.79 10.98
C ASN A 2 -23.81 -17.24 11.62
N LEU A 3 -22.97 -18.00 10.89
CA LEU A 3 -21.62 -18.36 11.38
C LEU A 3 -20.71 -17.15 11.61
N TYR A 4 -20.76 -16.14 10.73
CA TYR A 4 -20.01 -14.89 10.90
C TYR A 4 -20.51 -14.11 12.10
N GLN A 5 -21.83 -13.96 12.22
CA GLN A 5 -22.43 -13.24 13.35
C GLN A 5 -22.17 -13.95 14.68
N ALA A 6 -22.19 -15.28 14.71
CA ALA A 6 -21.86 -16.04 15.91
C ALA A 6 -20.38 -15.86 16.32
N ALA A 7 -19.46 -15.83 15.33
CA ALA A 7 -18.04 -15.60 15.61
C ALA A 7 -17.74 -14.16 16.05
N ARG A 8 -18.35 -13.16 15.39
CA ARG A 8 -18.16 -11.72 15.65
C ARG A 8 -19.19 -11.09 16.60
N SER A 9 -20.00 -11.93 17.27
CA SER A 9 -21.06 -11.59 18.24
C SER A 9 -21.53 -10.12 18.25
N ASN A 10 -20.98 -9.31 19.15
CA ASN A 10 -21.37 -7.93 19.47
C ASN A 10 -20.74 -6.86 18.56
N ILE A 11 -19.80 -7.23 17.69
CA ILE A 11 -19.13 -6.33 16.74
C ILE A 11 -19.52 -6.61 15.28
N ALA A 12 -20.39 -7.59 15.04
CA ALA A 12 -20.94 -7.87 13.72
C ALA A 12 -21.93 -6.77 13.32
N LEU A 13 -21.86 -6.31 12.07
CA LEU A 13 -22.94 -5.53 11.47
C LEU A 13 -24.24 -6.36 11.44
N ALA A 14 -25.39 -5.73 11.33
CA ALA A 14 -26.65 -6.43 11.10
C ALA A 14 -26.77 -6.81 9.60
N ARG A 15 -27.37 -7.97 9.28
CA ARG A 15 -27.37 -8.47 7.90
C ARG A 15 -28.04 -7.50 6.92
N ASN A 16 -29.16 -6.92 7.33
CA ASN A 16 -29.96 -6.00 6.53
C ASN A 16 -29.22 -4.69 6.21
N THR A 17 -28.22 -4.28 7.00
CA THR A 17 -27.45 -3.08 6.69
C THR A 17 -26.47 -3.30 5.54
N LEU A 18 -26.23 -4.56 5.15
CA LEU A 18 -25.32 -4.94 4.07
C LEU A 18 -26.00 -5.13 2.71
N ASP A 19 -27.33 -5.13 2.66
CA ASP A 19 -28.08 -5.50 1.46
C ASP A 19 -27.78 -4.56 0.27
N ALA A 20 -27.57 -3.27 0.55
CA ALA A 20 -27.24 -2.25 -0.46
C ALA A 20 -25.81 -2.35 -0.99
N THR A 21 -24.94 -3.13 -0.36
CA THR A 21 -23.50 -3.19 -0.65
C THR A 21 -23.01 -4.59 -0.98
N VAL A 22 -23.92 -5.51 -1.32
CA VAL A 22 -23.59 -6.86 -1.79
C VAL A 22 -22.77 -6.78 -3.07
N LEU A 23 -21.64 -7.49 -3.08
CA LEU A 23 -20.77 -7.61 -4.23
C LEU A 23 -21.27 -8.74 -5.14
N ASN A 24 -21.49 -8.42 -6.42
CA ASN A 24 -21.97 -9.35 -7.43
C ASN A 24 -20.83 -9.71 -8.40
N PRO A 25 -19.98 -10.70 -8.08
CA PRO A 25 -18.84 -11.05 -8.92
C PRO A 25 -19.28 -11.74 -10.22
N VAL A 26 -18.50 -11.60 -11.28
CA VAL A 26 -18.74 -12.30 -12.57
C VAL A 26 -18.56 -13.82 -12.45
N THR A 27 -17.92 -14.29 -11.38
CA THR A 27 -17.81 -15.70 -11.03
C THR A 27 -18.33 -15.87 -9.61
N ALA A 28 -19.38 -16.68 -9.46
CA ALA A 28 -19.95 -16.97 -8.16
C ALA A 28 -18.91 -17.66 -7.27
N LEU A 29 -18.88 -17.28 -5.98
CA LEU A 29 -18.01 -17.93 -5.02
C LEU A 29 -18.50 -19.35 -4.67
N PRO A 30 -17.60 -20.25 -4.30
CA PRO A 30 -17.95 -21.61 -3.90
C PRO A 30 -19.04 -21.66 -2.82
N GLY A 31 -19.97 -22.61 -2.94
CA GLY A 31 -21.03 -22.84 -1.96
C GLY A 31 -22.06 -21.70 -1.86
N GLY A 32 -22.18 -20.85 -2.89
CA GLY A 32 -23.13 -19.73 -2.89
C GLY A 32 -22.75 -18.61 -1.91
N ARG A 33 -21.48 -18.53 -1.50
CA ARG A 33 -21.00 -17.51 -0.58
C ARG A 33 -21.15 -16.12 -1.20
N GLN A 34 -21.56 -15.15 -0.38
CA GLN A 34 -21.66 -13.74 -0.75
C GLN A 34 -20.83 -12.90 0.22
N TYR A 35 -20.22 -11.84 -0.33
CA TYR A 35 -19.61 -10.77 0.45
C TYR A 35 -20.34 -9.47 0.17
N ALA A 36 -20.36 -8.60 1.16
CA ALA A 36 -20.82 -7.23 1.03
C ALA A 36 -19.74 -6.31 1.59
N LEU A 37 -19.65 -5.10 1.04
CA LEU A 37 -18.85 -4.05 1.64
C LEU A 37 -19.55 -3.54 2.92
N ALA A 38 -18.80 -3.05 3.90
CA ALA A 38 -19.40 -2.27 4.97
C ALA A 38 -20.16 -1.06 4.38
N PRO A 39 -21.24 -0.55 5.00
CA PRO A 39 -22.03 0.55 4.44
C PRO A 39 -21.21 1.79 4.09
N THR A 40 -20.22 2.13 4.92
CA THR A 40 -19.29 3.25 4.72
C THR A 40 -18.29 3.03 3.57
N LEU A 41 -18.13 1.80 3.09
CA LEU A 41 -17.36 1.45 1.89
C LEU A 41 -18.20 1.52 0.60
N ALA A 42 -19.48 1.88 0.66
CA ALA A 42 -20.37 1.99 -0.50
C ALA A 42 -19.80 2.81 -1.69
N PRO A 43 -18.99 3.87 -1.50
CA PRO A 43 -18.38 4.59 -2.63
C PRO A 43 -17.51 3.72 -3.56
N LEU A 44 -17.03 2.56 -3.09
CA LEU A 44 -16.24 1.61 -3.89
C LEU A 44 -17.10 0.64 -4.71
N LEU A 45 -18.39 0.49 -4.39
CA LEU A 45 -19.29 -0.45 -5.06
C LEU A 45 -19.41 -0.17 -6.58
N PRO A 46 -19.58 1.09 -7.05
CA PRO A 46 -19.59 1.38 -8.48
C PRO A 46 -18.29 0.99 -9.20
N ILE A 47 -17.14 1.11 -8.53
CA ILE A 47 -15.82 0.74 -9.09
C ILE A 47 -15.75 -0.79 -9.27
N PHE A 48 -16.20 -1.55 -8.28
CA PHE A 48 -16.28 -3.02 -8.38
C PHE A 48 -17.22 -3.46 -9.50
N ASN A 49 -18.43 -2.89 -9.56
CA ASN A 49 -19.43 -3.23 -10.57
C ASN A 49 -18.99 -2.86 -11.99
N ALA A 50 -18.16 -1.84 -12.14
CA ALA A 50 -17.54 -1.47 -13.41
C ALA A 50 -16.37 -2.39 -13.84
N GLY A 51 -16.05 -3.41 -13.05
CA GLY A 51 -14.92 -4.30 -13.32
C GLY A 51 -13.55 -3.68 -13.03
N LYS A 52 -13.50 -2.57 -12.29
CA LYS A 52 -12.27 -1.80 -12.03
C LYS A 52 -11.72 -1.96 -10.62
N MET A 53 -12.37 -2.80 -9.81
CA MET A 53 -11.88 -3.24 -8.50
C MET A 53 -12.03 -4.75 -8.36
N ALA A 54 -11.00 -5.39 -7.81
CA ALA A 54 -11.00 -6.78 -7.37
C ALA A 54 -10.77 -6.87 -5.86
N VAL A 55 -11.15 -7.99 -5.26
CA VAL A 55 -10.86 -8.30 -3.86
C VAL A 55 -9.95 -9.53 -3.78
N ALA A 56 -8.75 -9.36 -3.23
CA ALA A 56 -7.86 -10.46 -2.88
C ALA A 56 -8.25 -11.01 -1.51
N LEU A 57 -8.48 -12.32 -1.45
CA LEU A 57 -9.01 -13.01 -0.30
C LEU A 57 -7.90 -13.67 0.51
N ASN A 58 -7.97 -13.48 1.83
CA ASN A 58 -7.16 -14.17 2.84
C ASN A 58 -5.65 -14.06 2.60
N VAL A 59 -5.21 -12.84 2.29
CA VAL A 59 -3.81 -12.48 2.12
C VAL A 59 -3.17 -12.25 3.49
N GLY A 60 -1.96 -12.77 3.69
CA GLY A 60 -1.24 -12.61 4.96
C GLY A 60 0.25 -12.89 4.79
N THR A 61 1.03 -12.48 5.79
CA THR A 61 2.45 -12.82 5.88
C THR A 61 2.59 -14.34 5.96
N LEU A 62 3.33 -14.94 5.03
CA LEU A 62 3.64 -16.36 4.99
C LEU A 62 5.03 -16.55 4.37
N ILE A 63 5.77 -17.53 4.87
CA ILE A 63 7.03 -17.97 4.26
C ILE A 63 6.76 -19.04 3.21
N GLN A 64 5.82 -19.95 3.50
CA GLN A 64 5.43 -21.05 2.63
C GLN A 64 3.96 -21.45 2.90
N PRO A 65 3.32 -22.25 2.02
CA PRO A 65 2.02 -22.83 2.30
C PRO A 65 2.02 -23.53 3.67
N THR A 66 1.06 -23.19 4.51
CA THR A 66 1.00 -23.65 5.90
C THR A 66 -0.40 -24.15 6.21
N THR A 67 -0.49 -25.30 6.88
CA THR A 67 -1.74 -25.85 7.43
C THR A 67 -1.85 -25.55 8.92
N LYS A 68 -3.06 -25.59 9.47
CA LYS A 68 -3.28 -25.45 10.91
C LYS A 68 -2.50 -26.48 11.74
N ALA A 69 -2.41 -27.73 11.28
CA ALA A 69 -1.63 -28.76 11.96
C ALA A 69 -0.13 -28.41 12.01
N GLN A 70 0.43 -27.90 10.91
CA GLN A 70 1.82 -27.48 10.87
C GLN A 70 2.08 -26.25 11.74
N TYR A 71 1.15 -25.29 11.76
CA TYR A 71 1.18 -24.15 12.67
C TYR A 71 1.17 -24.61 14.13
N SER A 72 0.22 -25.44 14.54
CA SER A 72 0.09 -25.91 15.93
C SER A 72 1.28 -26.74 16.39
N ASN A 73 1.88 -27.51 15.49
CA ASN A 73 3.04 -28.35 15.79
C ASN A 73 4.38 -27.63 15.61
N ASN A 74 4.39 -26.35 15.21
CA ASN A 74 5.60 -25.60 14.84
C ASN A 74 6.50 -26.37 13.87
N SER A 75 5.91 -27.08 12.91
CA SER A 75 6.64 -28.02 12.05
C SER A 75 7.11 -27.40 10.73
N VAL A 76 6.91 -26.09 10.55
CA VAL A 76 7.29 -25.32 9.37
C VAL A 76 7.78 -23.92 9.77
N PRO A 77 8.63 -23.27 8.96
CA PRO A 77 8.97 -21.87 9.18
C PRO A 77 7.72 -20.98 9.10
N LEU A 78 7.53 -20.16 10.12
CA LEU A 78 6.48 -19.13 10.18
C LEU A 78 7.12 -17.75 10.15
N PRO A 79 6.41 -16.71 9.66
CA PRO A 79 6.86 -15.34 9.85
C PRO A 79 7.19 -15.09 11.34
N PRO A 80 8.33 -14.48 11.66
CA PRO A 80 8.71 -14.24 13.03
C PRO A 80 7.73 -13.27 13.71
N LYS A 81 7.49 -13.49 15.01
CA LYS A 81 6.68 -12.61 15.88
C LYS A 81 5.33 -12.23 15.23
N LEU A 82 4.58 -13.25 14.83
CA LEU A 82 3.20 -13.07 14.37
C LEU A 82 2.44 -12.19 15.37
N PHE A 83 1.58 -11.32 14.84
CA PHE A 83 0.74 -10.38 15.59
C PHE A 83 1.46 -9.18 16.22
N SER A 84 2.77 -9.00 16.02
CA SER A 84 3.48 -7.76 16.37
C SER A 84 3.34 -6.71 15.25
N HIS A 85 2.90 -5.49 15.56
CA HIS A 85 2.77 -4.41 14.55
C HIS A 85 4.06 -4.17 13.78
N ASN A 86 5.17 -3.90 14.48
CA ASN A 86 6.43 -3.53 13.83
C ASN A 86 6.95 -4.66 12.93
N ASP A 87 6.89 -5.90 13.42
CA ASP A 87 7.40 -7.04 12.68
C ASP A 87 6.50 -7.42 11.51
N GLN A 88 5.17 -7.42 11.69
CA GLN A 88 4.24 -7.78 10.62
C GLN A 88 4.11 -6.68 9.56
N GLN A 89 4.17 -5.40 9.96
CA GLN A 89 4.26 -4.29 9.01
C GLN A 89 5.55 -4.38 8.19
N SER A 90 6.70 -4.60 8.85
CA SER A 90 7.98 -4.78 8.15
C SER A 90 7.92 -6.00 7.23
N PHE A 91 7.39 -7.14 7.70
CA PHE A 91 7.32 -8.36 6.90
C PHE A 91 6.41 -8.19 5.68
N TRP A 92 5.29 -7.48 5.82
CA TRP A 92 4.42 -7.14 4.69
C TRP A 92 5.13 -6.25 3.65
N GLN A 93 5.94 -5.31 4.12
CA GLN A 93 6.64 -4.36 3.25
C GLN A 93 7.94 -4.93 2.65
N ALA A 94 8.60 -5.87 3.32
CA ALA A 94 9.99 -6.26 3.06
C ALA A 94 10.28 -7.77 3.03
N SER A 95 9.29 -8.62 3.33
CA SER A 95 9.47 -10.06 3.51
C SER A 95 10.45 -10.43 4.64
N ASN A 96 10.70 -9.49 5.57
CA ASN A 96 11.58 -9.61 6.73
C ASN A 96 11.02 -8.81 7.92
N PRO A 97 11.27 -9.25 9.18
CA PRO A 97 10.81 -8.53 10.38
C PRO A 97 11.44 -7.13 10.52
N GLU A 98 11.11 -6.46 11.62
CA GLU A 98 11.67 -5.15 11.97
C GLU A 98 13.20 -5.13 11.86
N GLY A 99 13.75 -4.03 11.35
CA GLY A 99 15.17 -3.90 11.00
C GLY A 99 15.49 -4.23 9.55
N ALA A 100 14.50 -4.67 8.75
CA ALA A 100 14.65 -4.79 7.31
C ALA A 100 15.08 -3.45 6.68
N THR A 101 16.02 -3.52 5.75
CA THR A 101 16.58 -2.34 5.06
C THR A 101 16.09 -2.20 3.64
N SER A 102 15.33 -3.17 3.13
CA SER A 102 14.81 -3.15 1.78
C SER A 102 13.41 -3.75 1.70
N GLY A 103 12.49 -3.01 1.08
CA GLY A 103 11.12 -3.40 0.78
C GLY A 103 10.92 -3.84 -0.67
N TRP A 104 9.85 -4.59 -0.94
CA TRP A 104 9.63 -5.13 -2.29
C TRP A 104 9.29 -4.04 -3.32
N GLY A 105 8.65 -2.94 -2.93
CA GLY A 105 8.43 -1.79 -3.82
C GLY A 105 9.74 -1.08 -4.22
N GLY A 106 10.69 -0.98 -3.29
CA GLY A 106 12.03 -0.47 -3.56
C GLY A 106 12.89 -1.42 -4.39
N ARG A 107 12.74 -2.74 -4.22
CA ARG A 107 13.38 -3.74 -5.09
C ARG A 107 12.83 -3.74 -6.52
N ILE A 108 11.53 -3.43 -6.70
CA ILE A 108 11.00 -3.08 -8.01
C ILE A 108 11.70 -1.81 -8.54
N GLY A 109 11.85 -0.80 -7.69
CA GLY A 109 12.59 0.43 -8.00
C GLY A 109 14.02 0.17 -8.49
N ASP A 110 14.77 -0.74 -7.85
CA ASP A 110 16.13 -1.13 -8.25
C ASP A 110 16.20 -1.56 -9.73
N LEU A 111 15.19 -2.29 -10.21
CA LEU A 111 15.13 -2.82 -11.58
C LEU A 111 14.78 -1.75 -12.62
N PHE A 112 14.05 -0.70 -12.25
CA PHE A 112 13.45 0.24 -13.22
C PHE A 112 13.89 1.68 -13.09
N GLN A 113 14.59 2.06 -12.02
CA GLN A 113 15.00 3.45 -11.78
C GLN A 113 15.90 4.04 -12.89
N SER A 114 16.65 3.20 -13.60
CA SER A 114 17.50 3.63 -14.73
C SER A 114 16.69 4.06 -15.96
N GLY A 115 15.42 3.66 -16.05
CA GLY A 115 14.50 4.08 -17.10
C GLY A 115 13.85 5.45 -16.83
N ASN A 116 13.92 5.96 -15.60
CA ASN A 116 13.41 7.28 -15.24
C ASN A 116 14.46 8.36 -15.51
N GLY A 117 14.02 9.56 -15.90
CA GLY A 117 14.91 10.71 -16.09
C GLY A 117 15.63 11.12 -14.81
N SER A 118 15.01 10.90 -13.64
CA SER A 118 15.65 10.99 -12.33
C SER A 118 15.36 9.72 -11.53
N SER A 119 16.39 8.94 -11.23
CA SER A 119 16.25 7.72 -10.42
C SER A 119 15.70 7.99 -9.01
N THR A 120 15.97 9.19 -8.47
CA THR A 120 15.46 9.63 -7.16
C THR A 120 13.94 9.74 -7.13
N LEU A 121 13.29 9.92 -8.27
CA LEU A 121 11.84 10.03 -8.37
C LEU A 121 11.15 8.69 -8.65
N THR A 122 11.86 7.56 -8.53
CA THR A 122 11.29 6.22 -8.78
C THR A 122 10.40 5.75 -7.62
N CYS A 123 10.84 5.96 -6.39
CA CYS A 123 10.14 5.54 -5.19
C CYS A 123 9.74 6.79 -4.41
N ILE A 124 8.45 7.12 -4.40
CA ILE A 124 7.93 8.36 -3.84
C ILE A 124 7.17 8.08 -2.56
N ASN A 125 7.65 8.65 -1.46
CA ASN A 125 6.99 8.54 -0.17
C ASN A 125 6.19 9.81 0.14
N ALA A 126 4.87 9.71 0.22
CA ALA A 126 4.00 10.81 0.62
C ALA A 126 3.67 10.82 2.13
N THR A 127 4.23 9.89 2.92
CA THR A 127 3.90 9.73 4.34
C THR A 127 4.88 8.89 5.16
N GLY A 128 5.14 9.30 6.41
CA GLY A 128 5.77 8.44 7.42
C GLY A 128 7.09 7.76 6.98
N ASN A 129 7.40 6.64 7.62
CA ASN A 129 8.52 5.76 7.26
C ASN A 129 7.97 4.51 6.57
N ALA A 130 8.49 4.19 5.39
CA ALA A 130 8.05 3.04 4.60
C ALA A 130 9.27 2.28 4.06
N VAL A 131 9.66 1.19 4.75
CA VAL A 131 10.71 0.28 4.23
C VAL A 131 10.30 -0.28 2.87
N PHE A 132 8.99 -0.41 2.61
CA PHE A 132 8.40 -0.79 1.33
C PHE A 132 9.07 -0.14 0.11
N LEU A 133 9.39 1.16 0.20
CA LEU A 133 9.94 1.96 -0.90
C LEU A 133 11.47 1.91 -1.00
N THR A 134 12.16 1.30 -0.04
CA THR A 134 13.62 1.27 0.00
C THR A 134 14.15 0.05 -0.74
N GLY A 135 14.94 0.26 -1.79
CA GLY A 135 15.64 -0.80 -2.51
C GLY A 135 17.03 -1.06 -1.92
N ARG A 136 17.82 -1.88 -2.61
CA ARG A 136 19.27 -2.00 -2.35
C ARG A 136 20.02 -0.77 -2.89
N THR A 137 19.47 -0.12 -3.90
CA THR A 137 20.03 1.07 -4.56
C THR A 137 19.00 2.19 -4.73
N ALA A 138 17.72 1.85 -4.95
CA ALA A 138 16.63 2.79 -4.99
C ALA A 138 16.38 3.39 -3.60
N ILE A 139 16.35 4.72 -3.54
CA ILE A 139 16.13 5.47 -2.31
C ILE A 139 14.80 6.19 -2.45
N GLN A 140 14.00 6.17 -1.39
CA GLN A 140 12.73 6.88 -1.36
C GLN A 140 12.94 8.40 -1.37
N TYR A 141 12.13 9.10 -2.16
CA TYR A 141 12.02 10.56 -2.14
C TYR A 141 10.76 10.99 -1.40
N SER A 142 10.94 11.76 -0.33
CA SER A 142 9.83 12.23 0.51
C SER A 142 9.18 13.50 -0.04
N VAL A 143 7.86 13.51 -0.08
CA VAL A 143 7.03 14.68 -0.43
C VAL A 143 5.99 14.94 0.66
N GLY A 144 5.68 16.21 0.91
CA GLY A 144 4.53 16.59 1.71
C GLY A 144 3.26 16.67 0.86
N THR A 145 2.09 16.73 1.49
CA THR A 145 0.80 16.85 0.78
C THR A 145 0.69 18.13 -0.07
N GLY A 146 1.47 19.16 0.26
CA GLY A 146 1.55 20.41 -0.51
C GLY A 146 2.56 20.38 -1.67
N GLY A 147 3.55 19.49 -1.67
CA GLY A 147 4.67 19.52 -2.62
C GLY A 147 5.97 18.95 -2.05
N PRO A 148 7.12 19.17 -2.74
CA PRO A 148 8.41 18.69 -2.29
C PRO A 148 8.84 19.35 -0.98
N ILE A 149 9.60 18.63 -0.15
CA ILE A 149 10.08 19.13 1.14
C ILE A 149 11.36 19.94 0.91
N ALA A 150 11.38 21.19 1.36
CA ALA A 150 12.47 22.11 1.10
C ALA A 150 13.65 21.95 2.08
N LEU A 151 14.86 21.85 1.55
CA LEU A 151 16.07 22.13 2.32
C LEU A 151 16.23 23.65 2.48
N LEU A 152 16.64 24.12 3.67
CA LEU A 152 16.76 25.55 4.01
C LEU A 152 15.44 26.35 3.80
N ASN A 153 14.27 25.68 3.93
CA ASN A 153 12.96 26.29 3.68
C ASN A 153 12.80 26.92 2.29
N ASN A 154 13.65 26.53 1.32
CA ASN A 154 13.79 27.16 0.01
C ASN A 154 14.02 28.69 0.08
N GLY A 155 14.64 29.17 1.17
CA GLY A 155 14.90 30.60 1.36
C GLY A 155 15.85 31.17 0.30
N SER A 156 15.51 32.35 -0.22
CA SER A 156 16.39 33.15 -1.09
C SER A 156 17.32 34.08 -0.30
N SER A 157 17.12 34.19 1.02
CA SER A 157 17.97 34.95 1.93
C SER A 157 18.19 34.19 3.24
N LEU A 158 19.31 34.50 3.91
CA LEU A 158 19.63 34.01 5.24
C LEU A 158 19.87 35.25 6.12
N PHE A 159 19.04 35.43 7.15
CA PHE A 159 19.00 36.66 7.96
C PHE A 159 18.93 37.95 7.11
N GLY A 160 18.14 37.93 6.02
CA GLY A 160 17.98 39.07 5.11
C GLY A 160 19.07 39.23 4.05
N SER A 161 20.13 38.40 4.05
CA SER A 161 21.22 38.47 3.07
C SER A 161 21.10 37.38 2.01
N THR A 162 20.96 37.78 0.74
CA THR A 162 20.97 36.87 -0.42
C THR A 162 22.36 36.27 -0.63
N THR A 163 23.42 37.07 -0.43
CA THR A 163 24.81 36.61 -0.46
C THR A 163 25.03 35.50 0.57
N ALA A 164 24.57 35.67 1.82
CA ALA A 164 24.73 34.65 2.85
C ALA A 164 24.03 33.33 2.48
N ALA A 165 22.81 33.39 1.92
CA ALA A 165 22.12 32.20 1.43
C ALA A 165 22.88 31.51 0.28
N SER A 166 23.42 32.28 -0.67
CA SER A 166 24.23 31.74 -1.77
C SER A 166 25.53 31.09 -1.30
N THR A 167 26.21 31.70 -0.32
CA THR A 167 27.43 31.16 0.29
C THR A 167 27.13 29.86 1.03
N LEU A 168 26.05 29.81 1.82
CA LEU A 168 25.64 28.58 2.52
C LEU A 168 25.35 27.44 1.53
N ARG A 169 24.61 27.71 0.45
CA ARG A 169 24.35 26.71 -0.60
C ARG A 169 25.65 26.24 -1.26
N THR A 170 26.59 27.14 -1.52
CA THR A 170 27.90 26.79 -2.08
C THR A 170 28.68 25.87 -1.12
N LEU A 171 28.76 26.21 0.16
CA LEU A 171 29.44 25.38 1.17
C LEU A 171 28.79 24.00 1.31
N MET A 172 27.46 23.95 1.27
CA MET A 172 26.70 22.70 1.39
C MET A 172 26.77 21.80 0.17
N THR A 173 27.15 22.31 -1.01
CA THR A 173 27.10 21.54 -2.27
C THR A 173 28.44 21.43 -2.98
N GLY A 174 29.44 22.20 -2.56
CA GLY A 174 30.77 22.21 -3.15
C GLY A 174 31.55 20.92 -2.85
N SER A 175 32.38 20.49 -3.80
CA SER A 175 33.25 19.32 -3.66
C SER A 175 34.18 19.46 -2.46
N GLN A 176 34.37 18.35 -1.73
CA GLN A 176 35.20 18.30 -0.53
C GLN A 176 36.22 17.17 -0.64
N SER A 177 37.37 17.32 0.01
CA SER A 177 38.42 16.28 0.01
C SER A 177 38.08 15.11 0.93
N ASN A 178 37.40 15.37 2.05
CA ASN A 178 36.96 14.33 2.98
C ASN A 178 35.73 13.58 2.44
N ILE A 179 35.75 12.25 2.50
CA ILE A 179 34.69 11.40 1.94
C ILE A 179 33.30 11.67 2.53
N PHE A 180 33.18 11.95 3.84
CA PHE A 180 31.90 12.22 4.48
C PHE A 180 31.37 13.61 4.11
N GLN A 181 32.26 14.61 4.06
CA GLN A 181 31.89 15.95 3.63
C GLN A 181 31.46 15.95 2.17
N ASN A 182 32.15 15.18 1.32
CA ASN A 182 31.82 15.08 -0.10
C ASN A 182 30.48 14.35 -0.31
N GLU A 183 30.21 13.29 0.46
CA GLU A 183 28.92 12.59 0.40
C GLU A 183 27.77 13.47 0.94
N HIS A 184 28.00 14.21 2.03
CA HIS A 184 27.04 15.21 2.50
C HIS A 184 26.76 16.27 1.42
N ALA A 185 27.80 16.74 0.73
CA ALA A 185 27.66 17.72 -0.34
C ALA A 185 26.85 17.17 -1.52
N ARG A 186 27.12 15.92 -1.91
CA ARG A 186 26.40 15.21 -2.97
C ARG A 186 24.92 15.04 -2.64
N VAL A 187 24.58 14.61 -1.41
CA VAL A 187 23.19 14.44 -0.97
C VAL A 187 22.47 15.78 -0.86
N SER A 188 23.13 16.80 -0.33
CA SER A 188 22.58 18.17 -0.23
C SER A 188 22.28 18.76 -1.60
N LYS A 189 23.22 18.61 -2.55
CA LYS A 189 23.03 19.05 -3.94
C LYS A 189 21.84 18.34 -4.58
N ARG A 190 21.78 17.01 -4.47
CA ARG A 190 20.66 16.22 -4.99
C ARG A 190 19.32 16.67 -4.40
N ALA A 191 19.26 16.96 -3.10
CA ALA A 191 18.04 17.43 -2.45
C ALA A 191 17.57 18.78 -3.01
N LEU A 192 18.48 19.74 -3.18
CA LEU A 192 18.18 21.06 -3.76
C LEU A 192 17.72 20.95 -5.22
N ASP A 193 18.45 20.19 -6.04
CA ASP A 193 18.14 20.02 -7.46
C ASP A 193 16.78 19.31 -7.65
N THR A 194 16.54 18.25 -6.88
CA THR A 194 15.27 17.48 -6.96
C THR A 194 14.09 18.31 -6.46
N TYR A 195 14.27 19.09 -5.39
CA TYR A 195 13.24 20.03 -4.93
C TYR A 195 12.88 21.02 -6.04
N ALA A 196 13.87 21.66 -6.67
CA ALA A 196 13.62 22.63 -7.74
C ALA A 196 12.91 21.97 -8.93
N GLN A 197 13.36 20.79 -9.35
CA GLN A 197 12.76 20.01 -10.43
C GLN A 197 11.28 19.71 -10.15
N VAL A 198 10.96 19.14 -8.98
CA VAL A 198 9.60 18.77 -8.61
C VAL A 198 8.72 20.00 -8.41
N ASN A 199 9.23 21.05 -7.76
CA ASN A 199 8.47 22.27 -7.51
C ASN A 199 8.11 22.97 -8.83
N THR A 200 9.06 23.07 -9.76
CA THR A 200 8.81 23.66 -11.10
C THR A 200 7.81 22.82 -11.90
N ALA A 201 7.95 21.49 -11.92
CA ALA A 201 7.00 20.63 -12.60
C ALA A 201 5.58 20.77 -12.01
N LEU A 202 5.45 20.74 -10.69
CA LEU A 202 4.15 20.87 -10.00
C LEU A 202 3.50 22.25 -10.16
N ALA A 203 4.26 23.30 -10.48
CA ALA A 203 3.71 24.60 -10.84
C ALA A 203 2.98 24.57 -12.21
N GLY A 204 3.34 23.62 -13.07
CA GLY A 204 2.67 23.35 -14.35
C GLY A 204 1.53 22.33 -14.27
N ALA A 205 1.27 21.73 -13.11
CA ALA A 205 0.17 20.78 -12.94
C ALA A 205 -1.18 21.44 -13.27
N PRO A 206 -2.19 20.69 -13.79
CA PRO A 206 -3.46 21.25 -14.20
C PRO A 206 -4.09 22.15 -13.13
N ALA A 207 -4.45 23.38 -13.53
CA ALA A 207 -4.94 24.44 -12.62
C ALA A 207 -6.22 24.08 -11.84
N ALA A 208 -6.92 23.02 -12.25
CA ALA A 208 -8.14 22.54 -11.61
C ALA A 208 -7.94 21.99 -10.17
N ASN A 209 -6.70 21.91 -9.65
CA ASN A 209 -6.41 21.56 -8.26
C ASN A 209 -6.93 20.19 -7.79
N PHE A 210 -7.24 19.27 -8.71
CA PHE A 210 -7.75 17.94 -8.40
C PHE A 210 -8.98 18.02 -7.48
N PRO A 211 -10.10 18.56 -7.97
CA PRO A 211 -11.30 18.73 -7.16
C PRO A 211 -11.91 17.35 -6.91
N GLY A 212 -12.34 17.06 -5.68
CA GLY A 212 -12.99 15.79 -5.32
C GLY A 212 -12.29 15.00 -4.21
N PHE A 213 -11.05 15.35 -3.85
CA PHE A 213 -10.44 14.80 -2.63
C PHE A 213 -11.11 15.40 -1.38
N PRO A 214 -11.73 14.58 -0.50
CA PRO A 214 -12.46 15.07 0.67
C PRO A 214 -11.53 15.65 1.74
N THR A 215 -12.04 16.58 2.54
CA THR A 215 -11.35 17.17 3.70
C THR A 215 -12.32 17.27 4.89
N PRO A 216 -11.91 16.93 6.12
CA PRO A 216 -10.58 16.42 6.49
C PRO A 216 -10.41 14.93 6.12
N ASN A 217 -9.32 14.59 5.44
CA ASN A 217 -8.94 13.19 5.17
C ASN A 217 -7.46 13.12 4.76
N SER A 218 -6.58 12.72 5.68
CA SER A 218 -5.14 12.71 5.44
C SER A 218 -4.71 11.74 4.32
N LEU A 219 -5.44 10.65 4.09
CA LEU A 219 -5.19 9.74 2.97
C LEU A 219 -5.53 10.40 1.64
N ALA A 220 -6.63 11.16 1.60
CA ALA A 220 -7.02 11.91 0.41
C ALA A 220 -5.99 12.99 0.07
N ASP A 221 -5.46 13.70 1.06
CA ASP A 221 -4.40 14.70 0.86
C ASP A 221 -3.11 14.08 0.31
N GLN A 222 -2.74 12.89 0.78
CA GLN A 222 -1.60 12.12 0.26
C GLN A 222 -1.82 11.63 -1.17
N LEU A 223 -2.99 11.04 -1.46
CA LEU A 223 -3.34 10.60 -2.81
C LEU A 223 -3.46 11.78 -3.79
N LYS A 224 -3.84 12.97 -3.30
CA LYS A 224 -3.86 14.20 -4.09
C LYS A 224 -2.47 14.60 -4.55
N ILE A 225 -1.45 14.59 -3.68
CA ILE A 225 -0.07 14.89 -4.13
C ILE A 225 0.46 13.80 -5.08
N VAL A 226 0.09 12.52 -4.88
CA VAL A 226 0.42 11.45 -5.83
C VAL A 226 -0.18 11.74 -7.21
N ALA A 227 -1.47 12.08 -7.28
CA ALA A 227 -2.13 12.43 -8.55
C ALA A 227 -1.49 13.65 -9.23
N ARG A 228 -1.10 14.67 -8.44
CA ARG A 228 -0.36 15.83 -8.95
C ARG A 228 0.96 15.42 -9.58
N LEU A 229 1.75 14.56 -8.93
CA LEU A 229 3.02 14.05 -9.46
C LEU A 229 2.82 13.23 -10.74
N ILE A 230 1.80 12.37 -10.79
CA ILE A 230 1.45 11.60 -11.99
C ILE A 230 1.12 12.53 -13.16
N SER A 231 0.37 13.60 -12.91
CA SER A 231 -0.03 14.56 -13.96
C SER A 231 1.14 15.29 -14.62
N VAL A 232 2.28 15.39 -13.92
CA VAL A 232 3.51 16.05 -14.41
C VAL A 232 4.65 15.05 -14.61
N SER A 233 4.31 13.75 -14.71
CA SER A 233 5.29 12.67 -14.83
C SER A 233 6.19 12.84 -16.06
N SER A 234 5.64 13.37 -17.16
CA SER A 234 6.40 13.58 -18.40
C SER A 234 7.52 14.62 -18.24
N GLU A 235 7.23 15.71 -17.52
CA GLU A 235 8.12 16.81 -17.19
C GLU A 235 9.21 16.37 -16.22
N LEU A 236 8.86 15.44 -15.32
CA LEU A 236 9.81 14.79 -14.40
C LEU A 236 10.64 13.69 -15.08
N GLY A 237 10.32 13.33 -16.33
CA GLY A 237 10.90 12.18 -17.02
C GLY A 237 10.57 10.84 -16.34
N ALA A 238 9.51 10.79 -15.52
CA ALA A 238 9.08 9.61 -14.82
C ALA A 238 8.33 8.65 -15.77
N ARG A 239 8.75 7.38 -15.77
CA ARG A 239 8.13 6.29 -16.56
C ARG A 239 7.51 5.23 -15.67
N ARG A 240 8.22 4.83 -14.62
CA ARG A 240 7.81 3.78 -13.68
C ARG A 240 8.02 4.28 -12.26
N GLN A 241 6.95 4.43 -11.50
CA GLN A 241 7.01 4.94 -10.13
C GLN A 241 6.22 4.07 -9.18
N VAL A 242 6.74 3.92 -7.96
CA VAL A 242 6.06 3.29 -6.84
C VAL A 242 5.79 4.37 -5.79
N PHE A 243 4.53 4.51 -5.39
CA PHE A 243 4.09 5.50 -4.41
C PHE A 243 3.69 4.80 -3.12
N PHE A 244 3.94 5.44 -1.97
CA PHE A 244 3.42 5.01 -0.68
C PHE A 244 2.60 6.10 -0.03
N VAL A 245 1.40 5.70 0.41
CA VAL A 245 0.45 6.48 1.18
C VAL A 245 -0.05 5.60 2.33
N SER A 246 -0.56 6.21 3.40
CA SER A 246 -0.95 5.48 4.60
C SER A 246 -1.97 6.26 5.42
N ILE A 247 -2.78 5.50 6.14
CA ILE A 247 -3.73 6.01 7.13
C ILE A 247 -3.68 5.09 8.35
N GLY A 248 -3.37 5.66 9.51
CA GLY A 248 -3.37 4.94 10.79
C GLY A 248 -4.76 4.91 11.43
N GLY A 249 -4.85 4.42 12.67
CA GLY A 249 -6.09 4.41 13.44
C GLY A 249 -6.96 3.16 13.26
N TRP A 250 -6.37 2.03 12.83
CA TRP A 250 -7.08 0.75 12.64
C TRP A 250 -6.99 -0.21 13.84
N ASP A 251 -6.14 0.09 14.82
CA ASP A 251 -5.89 -0.78 15.96
C ASP A 251 -6.92 -0.64 17.09
N MET A 252 -8.18 -0.89 16.73
CA MET A 252 -9.32 -0.79 17.66
C MET A 252 -9.45 -2.07 18.49
N HIS A 253 -8.82 -2.08 19.65
CA HIS A 253 -9.06 -3.07 20.71
C HIS A 253 -10.31 -2.76 21.54
N ASP A 254 -10.82 -1.53 21.44
CA ASP A 254 -12.06 -1.06 22.04
C ASP A 254 -12.87 -0.23 21.02
N ALA A 255 -14.14 0.03 21.32
CA ALA A 255 -15.04 0.92 20.60
C ALA A 255 -15.05 0.72 19.06
N LEU A 256 -14.84 -0.51 18.58
CA LEU A 256 -14.66 -0.80 17.14
C LEU A 256 -15.92 -0.43 16.36
N VAL A 257 -17.10 -0.76 16.89
CA VAL A 257 -18.38 -0.45 16.23
C VAL A 257 -18.58 1.06 16.06
N ALA A 258 -18.08 1.87 17.00
CA ALA A 258 -18.18 3.32 16.94
C ALA A 258 -17.15 3.95 15.99
N ASN A 259 -15.91 3.46 16.00
CA ASN A 259 -14.79 4.13 15.34
C ASN A 259 -14.48 3.58 13.93
N HIS A 260 -14.66 2.28 13.70
CA HIS A 260 -14.32 1.64 12.42
C HIS A 260 -15.11 2.18 11.20
N PRO A 261 -16.39 2.60 11.32
CA PRO A 261 -17.10 3.26 10.22
C PRO A 261 -16.41 4.52 9.71
N THR A 262 -15.81 5.33 10.60
CA THR A 262 -15.04 6.53 10.22
C THR A 262 -13.84 6.15 9.36
N GLN A 263 -13.04 5.17 9.80
CA GLN A 263 -11.84 4.74 9.09
C GLN A 263 -12.14 4.18 7.70
N THR A 264 -13.16 3.32 7.61
CA THR A 264 -13.61 2.76 6.33
C THR A 264 -14.19 3.83 5.40
N GLY A 265 -14.91 4.83 5.93
CA GLY A 265 -15.37 5.98 5.15
C GLY A 265 -14.23 6.85 4.63
N LEU A 266 -13.21 7.12 5.44
CA LEU A 266 -12.00 7.86 5.00
C LEU A 266 -11.28 7.11 3.88
N LEU A 267 -11.10 5.79 4.03
CA LEU A 267 -10.49 4.93 3.01
C LEU A 267 -11.29 4.96 1.69
N ALA A 268 -12.59 4.67 1.74
CA ALA A 268 -13.42 4.58 0.54
C ALA A 268 -13.49 5.89 -0.23
N ASN A 269 -13.67 7.02 0.45
CA ASN A 269 -13.77 8.31 -0.22
C ASN A 269 -12.42 8.75 -0.81
N ALA A 270 -11.30 8.48 -0.15
CA ALA A 270 -9.97 8.78 -0.69
C ALA A 270 -9.64 7.92 -1.92
N MET A 271 -9.94 6.62 -1.85
CA MET A 271 -9.76 5.66 -2.95
C MET A 271 -10.63 6.00 -4.16
N LYS A 272 -11.90 6.35 -3.93
CA LYS A 272 -12.82 6.80 -4.99
C LYS A 272 -12.35 8.08 -5.68
N ALA A 273 -11.95 9.08 -4.89
CA ALA A 273 -11.44 10.35 -5.44
C ALA A 273 -10.18 10.15 -6.29
N PHE A 274 -9.28 9.24 -5.87
CA PHE A 274 -8.08 8.92 -6.62
C PHE A 274 -8.42 8.20 -7.94
N ASP A 275 -9.30 7.20 -7.92
CA ASP A 275 -9.77 6.50 -9.13
C ASP A 275 -10.38 7.49 -10.16
N ASP A 276 -11.32 8.35 -9.72
CA ASP A 276 -11.92 9.40 -10.58
C ASP A 276 -10.87 10.34 -11.17
N THR A 277 -9.87 10.69 -10.36
CA THR A 277 -8.78 11.57 -10.77
C THR A 277 -7.91 10.91 -11.84
N THR A 278 -7.54 9.64 -11.68
CA THR A 278 -6.74 8.93 -12.69
C THR A 278 -7.48 8.82 -14.03
N LYS A 279 -8.81 8.68 -14.00
CA LYS A 279 -9.67 8.70 -15.20
C LYS A 279 -9.68 10.08 -15.85
N THR A 280 -9.83 11.13 -15.04
CA THR A 280 -9.78 12.52 -15.51
C THR A 280 -8.45 12.87 -16.17
N LEU A 281 -7.35 12.34 -15.61
CA LEU A 281 -6.00 12.46 -16.18
C LEU A 281 -5.75 11.58 -17.41
N GLY A 282 -6.64 10.64 -17.74
CA GLY A 282 -6.45 9.69 -18.84
C GLY A 282 -5.32 8.68 -18.61
N VAL A 283 -5.07 8.31 -17.35
CA VAL A 283 -3.97 7.40 -16.94
C VAL A 283 -4.45 6.22 -16.09
N ALA A 284 -5.76 6.00 -15.98
CA ALA A 284 -6.33 4.93 -15.17
C ALA A 284 -5.83 3.53 -15.58
N ASP A 285 -5.44 3.32 -16.83
CA ASP A 285 -4.86 2.07 -17.36
C ASP A 285 -3.38 1.88 -16.98
N LYS A 286 -2.73 2.95 -16.50
CA LYS A 286 -1.31 2.99 -16.11
C LYS A 286 -1.12 3.04 -14.60
N VAL A 287 -2.20 3.05 -13.83
CA VAL A 287 -2.17 3.15 -12.36
C VAL A 287 -2.91 1.97 -11.75
N THR A 288 -2.22 1.21 -10.90
CA THR A 288 -2.83 0.19 -10.04
C THR A 288 -2.66 0.62 -8.59
N THR A 289 -3.78 0.79 -7.89
CA THR A 289 -3.84 1.10 -6.46
C THR A 289 -4.23 -0.16 -5.70
N PHE A 290 -3.59 -0.44 -4.57
CA PHE A 290 -3.93 -1.60 -3.77
C PHE A 290 -3.84 -1.30 -2.28
N THR A 291 -4.58 -2.03 -1.45
CA THR A 291 -4.50 -1.91 0.01
C THR A 291 -3.51 -2.91 0.60
N ALA A 292 -2.92 -2.52 1.72
CA ALA A 292 -1.97 -3.30 2.51
C ALA A 292 -2.28 -3.10 3.99
N SER A 293 -2.02 -4.12 4.80
CA SER A 293 -2.20 -4.12 6.26
C SER A 293 -1.18 -5.08 6.83
N ASP A 294 -0.66 -4.80 8.02
CA ASP A 294 0.23 -5.71 8.74
C ASP A 294 -0.44 -7.07 9.03
N PHE A 295 -1.72 -7.06 9.36
CA PHE A 295 -2.57 -8.24 9.53
C PHE A 295 -4.06 -7.93 9.39
N GLY A 296 -4.89 -8.98 9.37
CA GLY A 296 -6.35 -8.90 9.56
C GLY A 296 -6.76 -8.69 11.02
N ARG A 297 -8.07 -8.71 11.32
CA ARG A 297 -8.59 -8.71 12.70
C ARG A 297 -9.22 -10.05 13.04
N THR A 298 -9.14 -10.46 14.29
CA THR A 298 -9.78 -11.69 14.81
C THR A 298 -11.27 -11.73 14.47
N LEU A 299 -11.81 -12.93 14.19
CA LEU A 299 -13.27 -13.10 14.12
C LEU A 299 -13.90 -13.02 15.51
N GLN A 300 -13.23 -13.46 16.56
CA GLN A 300 -13.75 -13.29 17.91
C GLN A 300 -13.61 -11.82 18.35
N SER A 301 -14.62 -11.27 19.03
CA SER A 301 -14.50 -9.96 19.66
C SER A 301 -13.64 -10.01 20.93
N ASN A 302 -13.06 -8.86 21.26
CA ASN A 302 -12.40 -8.60 22.54
C ASN A 302 -13.12 -7.40 23.19
N ASP A 303 -13.97 -7.65 24.19
CA ASP A 303 -14.98 -6.71 24.66
C ASP A 303 -15.76 -6.07 23.49
N ASP A 304 -15.67 -4.76 23.27
CA ASP A 304 -16.31 -4.04 22.17
C ASP A 304 -15.37 -3.74 20.99
N GLY A 305 -14.18 -4.38 20.98
CA GLY A 305 -13.19 -4.33 19.92
C GLY A 305 -12.77 -5.70 19.39
N SER A 306 -11.56 -5.78 18.81
CA SER A 306 -11.04 -7.00 18.18
C SER A 306 -9.51 -7.05 18.25
N ASP A 307 -8.96 -8.22 18.53
CA ASP A 307 -7.51 -8.47 18.58
C ASP A 307 -6.89 -8.60 17.19
N HIS A 308 -5.54 -8.56 17.17
CA HIS A 308 -4.71 -8.80 16.00
C HIS A 308 -4.99 -10.16 15.37
N GLY A 309 -5.34 -10.16 14.08
CA GLY A 309 -5.60 -11.31 13.24
C GLY A 309 -4.38 -11.76 12.44
N TRP A 310 -4.61 -12.38 11.28
CA TRP A 310 -3.52 -12.76 10.36
C TRP A 310 -3.91 -12.52 8.91
N GLY A 311 -4.63 -13.44 8.28
CA GLY A 311 -5.17 -13.29 6.93
C GLY A 311 -6.24 -12.21 6.86
N SER A 312 -6.22 -11.43 5.79
CA SER A 312 -7.13 -10.30 5.55
C SER A 312 -7.62 -10.23 4.11
N MET A 313 -8.53 -9.31 3.85
CA MET A 313 -9.07 -9.02 2.52
C MET A 313 -8.48 -7.70 2.02
N HIS A 314 -8.02 -7.67 0.77
CA HIS A 314 -7.40 -6.50 0.18
C HIS A 314 -8.11 -6.08 -1.10
N PHE A 315 -8.15 -4.76 -1.36
CA PHE A 315 -8.69 -4.20 -2.58
C PHE A 315 -7.55 -3.93 -3.56
N VAL A 316 -7.79 -4.20 -4.84
CA VAL A 316 -6.95 -3.78 -5.96
C VAL A 316 -7.82 -3.03 -6.95
N MET A 317 -7.41 -1.83 -7.37
CA MET A 317 -8.18 -0.94 -8.24
C MET A 317 -7.32 -0.36 -9.37
N GLY A 318 -7.92 -0.12 -10.53
CA GLY A 318 -7.29 0.46 -11.71
C GLY A 318 -7.86 -0.15 -12.99
N ASP A 319 -7.63 0.47 -14.15
CA ASP A 319 -8.23 0.00 -15.40
C ASP A 319 -7.59 -1.29 -15.94
N ALA A 320 -6.37 -1.60 -15.50
CA ALA A 320 -5.71 -2.88 -15.78
C ALA A 320 -6.28 -4.03 -14.92
N VAL A 321 -6.97 -3.72 -13.81
CA VAL A 321 -7.49 -4.74 -12.89
C VAL A 321 -8.57 -5.55 -13.59
N ARG A 322 -8.46 -6.87 -13.51
CA ARG A 322 -9.52 -7.82 -13.87
C ARG A 322 -10.53 -7.88 -12.74
N GLY A 323 -11.31 -6.81 -12.59
CA GLY A 323 -12.21 -6.59 -11.46
C GLY A 323 -13.55 -7.29 -11.56
N GLN A 324 -14.48 -6.87 -10.69
CA GLN A 324 -15.76 -7.54 -10.41
C GLN A 324 -15.55 -9.03 -10.05
N ARG A 325 -14.45 -9.31 -9.36
CA ARG A 325 -13.95 -10.66 -9.07
C ARG A 325 -13.33 -10.73 -7.69
N PHE A 326 -13.31 -11.94 -7.17
CA PHE A 326 -12.54 -12.34 -5.99
C PHE A 326 -11.38 -13.22 -6.43
N TYR A 327 -10.23 -13.05 -5.79
CA TYR A 327 -9.03 -13.84 -6.05
C TYR A 327 -8.55 -14.51 -4.76
N GLY A 328 -8.12 -15.76 -4.84
CA GLY A 328 -7.75 -16.57 -3.67
C GLY A 328 -8.92 -17.34 -3.07
N THR A 329 -8.67 -17.98 -1.92
CA THR A 329 -9.65 -18.85 -1.26
C THR A 329 -10.28 -18.12 -0.08
N PRO A 330 -11.61 -17.99 -0.03
CA PRO A 330 -12.28 -17.37 1.11
C PRO A 330 -12.12 -18.26 2.35
N PRO A 331 -11.71 -17.71 3.51
CA PRO A 331 -11.41 -18.50 4.69
C PRO A 331 -12.69 -19.10 5.28
N ALA A 332 -12.58 -20.25 5.94
CA ALA A 332 -13.66 -20.85 6.69
C ALA A 332 -14.05 -19.95 7.87
N VAL A 333 -15.32 -19.52 7.89
CA VAL A 333 -15.85 -18.62 8.92
C VAL A 333 -16.42 -19.44 10.07
N GLY A 334 -15.92 -19.18 11.29
CA GLY A 334 -16.37 -19.81 12.51
C GLY A 334 -15.21 -20.06 13.48
N ASN A 335 -15.49 -20.76 14.56
CA ASN A 335 -14.49 -21.17 15.55
C ASN A 335 -13.98 -22.57 15.24
N ASN A 336 -12.71 -22.84 15.53
CA ASN A 336 -12.06 -24.13 15.34
C ASN A 336 -12.13 -24.69 13.91
N THR A 337 -12.27 -23.81 12.91
CA THR A 337 -12.19 -24.20 11.51
C THR A 337 -10.74 -24.61 11.13
N PRO A 338 -10.52 -25.21 9.95
CA PRO A 338 -9.18 -25.45 9.44
C PRO A 338 -8.33 -24.18 9.26
N ASP A 339 -8.99 -23.02 9.14
CA ASP A 339 -8.34 -21.72 8.96
C ASP A 339 -8.25 -20.93 10.27
N ASP A 340 -8.76 -21.43 11.40
CA ASP A 340 -8.70 -20.73 12.69
C ASP A 340 -7.51 -21.23 13.52
N VAL A 341 -6.49 -20.37 13.68
CA VAL A 341 -5.31 -20.67 14.52
C VAL A 341 -5.45 -20.15 15.96
N GLY A 342 -6.68 -19.83 16.38
CA GLY A 342 -7.05 -19.37 17.72
C GLY A 342 -7.72 -18.01 17.68
N GLN A 343 -8.79 -17.81 18.48
CA GLN A 343 -9.58 -16.57 18.55
C GLN A 343 -10.14 -16.10 17.19
N GLY A 344 -10.28 -16.99 16.20
CA GLY A 344 -10.69 -16.62 14.86
C GLY A 344 -9.60 -15.87 14.08
N ARG A 345 -8.32 -16.08 14.41
CA ARG A 345 -7.19 -15.63 13.58
C ARG A 345 -7.14 -16.51 12.33
N LEU A 346 -7.39 -15.89 11.19
CA LEU A 346 -7.51 -16.59 9.91
C LEU A 346 -6.13 -16.93 9.34
N LEU A 347 -5.79 -18.21 9.23
CA LEU A 347 -4.60 -18.71 8.54
C LEU A 347 -4.66 -18.26 7.07
N PRO A 348 -3.68 -17.48 6.57
CA PRO A 348 -3.70 -17.01 5.20
C PRO A 348 -3.59 -18.18 4.21
N THR A 349 -4.29 -18.05 3.08
CA THR A 349 -4.19 -19.00 1.96
C THR A 349 -3.46 -18.39 0.77
N MET A 350 -3.27 -17.06 0.77
CA MET A 350 -2.46 -16.32 -0.17
C MET A 350 -1.35 -15.58 0.60
N SER A 351 -0.10 -15.74 0.19
CA SER A 351 0.98 -14.96 0.79
C SER A 351 1.05 -13.54 0.25
N VAL A 352 1.64 -12.64 1.03
CA VAL A 352 2.04 -11.31 0.53
C VAL A 352 2.87 -11.41 -0.74
N ASP A 353 3.78 -12.38 -0.82
CA ASP A 353 4.64 -12.57 -2.00
C ASP A 353 3.81 -13.00 -3.23
N GLN A 354 2.80 -13.87 -3.12
CA GLN A 354 1.91 -14.18 -4.26
C GLN A 354 1.06 -12.98 -4.68
N TYR A 355 0.55 -12.23 -3.71
CA TYR A 355 -0.18 -10.99 -3.96
C TYR A 355 0.69 -9.94 -4.66
N ALA A 356 1.87 -9.67 -4.13
CA ALA A 356 2.84 -8.72 -4.67
C ALA A 356 3.43 -9.17 -6.01
N SER A 357 3.59 -10.47 -6.25
CA SER A 357 4.12 -11.02 -7.52
C SER A 357 3.23 -10.68 -8.71
N THR A 358 1.91 -10.67 -8.51
CA THR A 358 0.95 -10.22 -9.53
C THR A 358 1.14 -8.74 -9.86
N LEU A 359 1.28 -7.88 -8.85
CA LEU A 359 1.54 -6.44 -9.00
C LEU A 359 2.91 -6.16 -9.66
N ALA A 360 3.95 -6.88 -9.24
CA ALA A 360 5.29 -6.78 -9.78
C ALA A 360 5.34 -7.21 -11.26
N SER A 361 4.61 -8.28 -11.62
CA SER A 361 4.46 -8.72 -13.01
C SER A 361 3.82 -7.65 -13.89
N TRP A 362 2.72 -7.04 -13.42
CA TRP A 362 2.08 -5.92 -14.13
C TRP A 362 3.01 -4.71 -14.29
N PHE A 363 3.84 -4.43 -13.27
CA PHE A 363 4.84 -3.37 -13.33
C PHE A 363 5.98 -3.66 -14.33
N GLY A 364 6.17 -4.92 -14.68
CA GLY A 364 7.12 -5.40 -15.69
C GLY A 364 8.27 -6.25 -15.16
N VAL A 365 8.24 -6.67 -13.89
CA VAL A 365 9.25 -7.58 -13.32
C VAL A 365 9.17 -8.92 -14.04
N SER A 366 10.31 -9.41 -14.51
CA SER A 366 10.38 -10.71 -15.20
C SER A 366 10.20 -11.86 -14.21
N ALA A 367 9.76 -13.03 -14.69
CA ALA A 367 9.66 -14.22 -13.83
C ALA A 367 11.03 -14.61 -13.23
N GLY A 368 12.14 -14.36 -13.94
CA GLY A 368 13.49 -14.60 -13.44
C GLY A 368 13.92 -13.64 -12.33
N ASP A 369 13.43 -12.40 -12.35
CA ASP A 369 13.72 -11.39 -11.34
C ASP A 369 12.79 -11.46 -10.12
N MET A 370 11.68 -12.20 -10.20
CA MET A 370 10.67 -12.25 -9.15
C MET A 370 11.24 -12.64 -7.77
N PRO A 371 12.12 -13.67 -7.64
CA PRO A 371 12.74 -14.00 -6.35
C PRO A 371 13.66 -12.92 -5.79
N THR A 372 14.17 -12.02 -6.65
CA THR A 372 14.95 -10.86 -6.20
C THR A 372 14.05 -9.85 -5.50
N VAL A 373 12.84 -9.65 -6.02
CA VAL A 373 11.85 -8.71 -5.48
C VAL A 373 11.10 -9.31 -4.27
N LEU A 374 10.79 -10.61 -4.32
CA LEU A 374 9.93 -11.32 -3.38
C LEU A 374 10.63 -12.63 -2.95
N PRO A 375 11.50 -12.59 -1.94
CA PRO A 375 12.37 -13.71 -1.61
C PRO A 375 11.65 -15.01 -1.22
N ASN A 376 10.44 -14.94 -0.64
CA ASN A 376 9.70 -16.12 -0.22
C ASN A 376 8.89 -16.74 -1.38
N ILE A 377 8.79 -16.08 -2.55
CA ILE A 377 8.02 -16.59 -3.70
C ILE A 377 8.54 -17.94 -4.18
N GLY A 378 9.85 -18.21 -4.02
CA GLY A 378 10.49 -19.48 -4.36
C GLY A 378 9.98 -20.68 -3.57
N ASN A 379 9.32 -20.46 -2.42
CA ASN A 379 8.70 -21.52 -1.63
C ASN A 379 7.31 -21.95 -2.15
N TYR A 380 6.85 -21.34 -3.24
CA TYR A 380 5.56 -21.62 -3.89
C TYR A 380 5.77 -22.20 -5.28
N ASN A 381 4.81 -23.00 -5.75
CA ASN A 381 4.80 -23.45 -7.13
C ASN A 381 4.72 -22.25 -8.08
N SER A 382 5.61 -22.17 -9.08
CA SER A 382 5.69 -21.07 -10.04
C SER A 382 4.39 -20.83 -10.80
N SER A 383 3.57 -21.86 -11.01
CA SER A 383 2.25 -21.72 -11.62
C SER A 383 1.25 -20.93 -10.77
N THR A 384 1.58 -20.68 -9.50
CA THR A 384 0.73 -19.95 -8.53
C THR A 384 1.32 -18.60 -8.11
N TRP A 385 2.44 -18.19 -8.70
CA TRP A 385 3.08 -16.92 -8.37
C TRP A 385 2.25 -15.73 -8.81
N ASN A 386 1.60 -15.81 -9.98
CA ASN A 386 0.74 -14.77 -10.49
C ASN A 386 -0.72 -15.19 -10.29
N VAL A 387 -1.43 -14.43 -9.44
CA VAL A 387 -2.83 -14.67 -9.07
C VAL A 387 -3.80 -14.16 -10.16
N GLY A 388 -3.32 -13.27 -11.04
CA GLY A 388 -4.01 -12.89 -12.27
C GLY A 388 -5.08 -11.81 -12.12
N PHE A 389 -4.99 -10.96 -11.09
CA PHE A 389 -5.94 -9.87 -10.86
C PHE A 389 -5.62 -8.57 -11.61
N VAL A 390 -4.46 -8.46 -12.24
CA VAL A 390 -4.06 -7.39 -13.19
C VAL A 390 -3.42 -7.98 -14.44
#